data_AF-A0A1L9PDV3-F1
#
_entry.id   AF-A0A1L9PDV3-F1
#
_cell.length_a   1.000
_cell.length_b   1.000
_cell.length_c   1.000
_cell.angle_alpha   90.00
_cell.angle_beta   90.00
_cell.angle_gamma   90.00
#
_symmetry.space_group_name_H-M   'P 1'
#
loop_
_entity.id
_entity.type
_entity.pdbx_description
1 polymer ?
#
loop_
_entity_poly.entity_id
_entity_poly.type
_entity_poly.pdbx_seq_one_letter_code
_entity_poly.pdbx_strand_id
1 'polypeptide(L)'
;MAEEALWVKEVNTARVDGRICRWASGFHPEKLPCRLNGGFQNGSYNVGQQVVFDDGVTWFLRLPRASSVSPEYGDEKVAMEVEALPLIREKISIPVPEIYAWGLAEENELGLGPFILMEFINGICLNDVFGGGDSRLLKEEVLDADIKYVYRQMASFMLQLFKIDFNHMGNLPTPKTKFPAPSRPLTWKGHEILRLGGVKTLDDWIHGISSTRQYFEYVNSQDWQQLLLQPNSIAGPRSARSRYAALTILRSLIPELTNTTYERGPFKLICDDFGLANVIVRSKDDLTITGLVDIEWVYAGPAQLFGSAPWWLLLDRPVNDEWDFEEGEAPRVTDRYFKCLEIFVRVLEEEESKMMGNGRNELTELIKLSRDTGAMWFHMLLSSGFFDSITFPCMQLRKHKGAQWWDERMNSYGDTEEVEKFVADKLKDLSAYDEVMEKVDHYKVLMDNGEMTARDFISAVASILGSA
;
A
#
# COMPACT_ATOMS: atom_id res chain seq x y z
N MET A 1 -11.78 11.02 10.74
CA MET A 1 -11.71 12.47 10.41
C MET A 1 -11.70 13.36 11.65
N ALA A 2 -12.67 13.25 12.57
CA ALA A 2 -12.68 14.08 13.79
C ALA A 2 -11.44 13.86 14.68
N GLU A 3 -11.02 12.60 14.88
CA GLU A 3 -9.79 12.25 15.61
C GLU A 3 -8.55 12.85 14.97
N GLU A 4 -8.43 12.75 13.64
CA GLU A 4 -7.34 13.38 12.87
C GLU A 4 -7.30 14.89 13.09
N ALA A 5 -8.44 15.58 13.08
CA ALA A 5 -8.47 17.02 13.29
C ALA A 5 -7.95 17.42 14.69
N LEU A 6 -8.27 16.61 15.72
CA LEU A 6 -7.74 16.80 17.07
C LEU A 6 -6.24 16.52 17.13
N TRP A 7 -5.79 15.41 16.56
CA TRP A 7 -4.38 15.04 16.52
C TRP A 7 -3.54 16.07 15.74
N VAL A 8 -3.97 16.49 14.55
CA VAL A 8 -3.31 17.54 13.76
C VAL A 8 -3.25 18.86 14.55
N LYS A 9 -4.25 19.18 15.38
CA LYS A 9 -4.21 20.34 16.27
C LYS A 9 -3.12 20.20 17.33
N GLU A 10 -2.92 19.00 17.90
CA GLU A 10 -1.86 18.72 18.85
C GLU A 10 -0.47 18.82 18.21
N VAL A 11 -0.28 18.24 17.02
CA VAL A 11 0.94 18.37 16.21
C VAL A 11 1.22 19.84 15.92
N ASN A 12 0.22 20.61 15.46
CA ASN A 12 0.36 22.05 15.22
C ASN A 12 0.68 22.84 16.49
N THR A 13 0.13 22.45 17.63
CA THR A 13 0.44 23.11 18.90
C THR A 13 1.91 22.91 19.25
N ALA A 14 2.40 21.66 19.19
CA ALA A 14 3.82 21.33 19.41
C ALA A 14 4.76 21.99 18.38
N ARG A 15 4.24 22.26 17.18
CA ARG A 15 4.91 23.00 16.11
C ARG A 15 5.09 24.47 16.49
N VAL A 16 4.01 25.14 16.88
CA VAL A 16 3.98 26.60 17.13
C VAL A 16 4.64 26.98 18.46
N ASP A 17 4.52 26.15 19.49
CA ASP A 17 5.15 26.39 20.80
C ASP A 17 6.65 25.99 20.86
N GLY A 18 7.19 25.51 19.74
CA GLY A 18 8.59 25.13 19.56
C GLY A 18 9.00 23.83 20.26
N ARG A 19 8.05 23.04 20.80
CA ARG A 19 8.37 21.74 21.41
C ARG A 19 9.02 20.78 20.41
N ILE A 20 8.54 20.73 19.16
CA ILE A 20 9.15 19.89 18.12
C ILE A 20 10.63 20.23 17.95
N CYS A 21 10.99 21.51 17.85
CA CYS A 21 12.39 21.92 17.69
C CYS A 21 13.24 21.56 18.92
N ARG A 22 12.77 21.86 20.13
CA ARG A 22 13.51 21.52 21.37
C ARG A 22 13.76 20.02 21.49
N TRP A 23 12.75 19.23 21.16
CA TRP A 23 12.81 17.78 21.16
C TRP A 23 13.75 17.23 20.07
N ALA A 24 13.63 17.71 18.82
CA ALA A 24 14.49 17.29 17.71
C ALA A 24 15.98 17.66 17.93
N SER A 25 16.25 18.85 18.49
CA SER A 25 17.59 19.25 18.93
C SER A 25 18.18 18.28 19.96
N GLY A 26 17.32 17.62 20.76
CA GLY A 26 17.72 16.56 21.67
C GLY A 26 18.33 15.33 20.98
N PHE A 27 18.08 15.09 19.70
CA PHE A 27 18.68 13.99 18.95
C PHE A 27 19.92 14.39 18.17
N HIS A 28 20.14 15.69 17.93
CA HIS A 28 21.33 16.17 17.24
C HIS A 28 22.60 15.92 18.07
N PRO A 29 23.69 15.38 17.50
CA PRO A 29 24.93 15.08 18.24
C PRO A 29 25.49 16.28 19.02
N GLU A 30 25.45 17.46 18.39
CA GLU A 30 25.91 18.72 18.99
C GLU A 30 24.79 19.53 19.70
N LYS A 31 23.57 18.97 19.77
CA LYS A 31 22.39 19.64 20.34
C LYS A 31 22.10 21.02 19.72
N LEU A 32 22.37 21.16 18.41
CA LEU A 32 22.20 22.42 17.72
C LEU A 32 20.73 22.86 17.75
N PRO A 33 20.47 24.17 17.85
CA PRO A 33 19.14 24.71 17.60
C PRO A 33 18.69 24.39 16.18
N CYS A 34 17.38 24.34 15.99
CA CYS A 34 16.78 24.12 14.70
C CYS A 34 15.49 24.94 14.55
N ARG A 35 15.05 25.07 13.30
CA ARG A 35 13.79 25.69 12.91
C ARG A 35 13.01 24.76 11.99
N LEU A 36 11.71 24.92 11.96
CA LEU A 36 10.85 24.21 11.02
C LEU A 36 10.83 24.93 9.68
N ASN A 37 10.83 24.19 8.59
CA ASN A 37 10.74 24.73 7.23
C ASN A 37 9.45 24.28 6.55
N GLY A 38 8.79 25.21 5.83
CA GLY A 38 7.55 24.94 5.09
C GLY A 38 6.35 24.53 5.95
N GLY A 39 5.23 24.19 5.31
CA GLY A 39 4.07 23.55 5.95
C GLY A 39 4.28 22.06 6.20
N PHE A 40 3.22 21.34 6.58
CA PHE A 40 3.28 19.87 6.60
C PHE A 40 3.38 19.32 5.17
N GLN A 41 4.17 18.25 5.03
CA GLN A 41 4.16 17.39 3.86
C GLN A 41 3.27 16.20 4.17
N ASN A 42 2.04 16.21 3.65
CA ASN A 42 1.05 15.19 3.97
C ASN A 42 1.07 14.08 2.93
N GLY A 43 1.27 12.85 3.40
CA GLY A 43 0.96 11.65 2.64
C GLY A 43 -0.38 11.06 3.06
N SER A 44 -0.73 9.92 2.46
CA SER A 44 -1.92 9.15 2.83
C SER A 44 -1.83 8.66 4.29
N TYR A 45 -0.65 8.22 4.73
CA TYR A 45 -0.44 7.57 6.02
C TYR A 45 0.40 8.37 7.02
N ASN A 46 1.08 9.43 6.60
CA ASN A 46 2.02 10.16 7.46
C ASN A 46 1.93 11.66 7.27
N VAL A 47 2.20 12.40 8.35
CA VAL A 47 2.53 13.82 8.32
C VAL A 47 4.03 13.97 8.42
N GLY A 48 4.58 14.75 7.49
CA GLY A 48 5.98 15.09 7.40
C GLY A 48 6.26 16.53 7.82
N GLN A 49 7.38 16.75 8.50
CA GLN A 49 7.87 18.06 8.87
C GLN A 49 9.38 18.17 8.65
N GLN A 50 9.81 19.14 7.83
CA GLN A 50 11.22 19.47 7.72
C GLN A 50 11.73 20.22 8.95
N VAL A 51 12.89 19.80 9.45
CA VAL A 51 13.62 20.38 10.57
C VAL A 51 15.01 20.79 10.07
N VAL A 52 15.31 22.09 10.08
CA VAL A 52 16.57 22.64 9.57
C VAL A 52 17.40 23.11 10.76
N PHE A 53 18.58 22.52 10.94
CA PHE A 53 19.53 22.87 11.99
C PHE A 53 20.36 24.10 11.60
N ASP A 54 20.97 24.77 12.59
CA ASP A 54 21.77 25.98 12.38
C ASP A 54 23.02 25.76 11.49
N ASP A 55 23.50 24.53 11.38
CA ASP A 55 24.57 24.13 10.46
C ASP A 55 24.11 23.92 9.00
N GLY A 56 22.80 24.05 8.75
CA GLY A 56 22.17 23.86 7.44
C GLY A 56 21.73 22.43 7.14
N VAL A 57 22.02 21.46 8.02
CA VAL A 57 21.54 20.09 7.86
C VAL A 57 20.02 20.07 8.00
N THR A 58 19.35 19.34 7.10
CA THR A 58 17.89 19.21 7.10
C THR A 58 17.50 17.77 7.39
N TRP A 59 16.72 17.59 8.46
CA TRP A 59 16.07 16.34 8.82
C TRP A 59 14.58 16.40 8.47
N PHE A 60 13.96 15.23 8.42
CA PHE A 60 12.54 15.04 8.19
C PHE A 60 11.94 14.26 9.34
N LEU A 61 11.01 14.89 10.06
CA LEU A 61 10.18 14.24 11.07
C LEU A 61 8.95 13.65 10.37
N ARG A 62 8.76 12.34 10.51
CA ARG A 62 7.63 11.57 10.00
C ARG A 62 6.82 11.04 11.17
N LEU A 63 5.51 11.29 11.13
CA LEU A 63 4.54 10.84 12.13
C LEU A 63 3.37 10.11 11.42
N PRO A 64 3.04 8.87 11.79
CA PRO A 64 1.84 8.21 11.29
C PRO A 64 0.57 8.99 11.64
N ARG A 65 -0.36 9.08 10.70
CA ARG A 65 -1.61 9.83 10.82
C ARG A 65 -2.63 9.08 11.65
N ALA A 66 -3.23 9.75 12.63
CA ALA A 66 -4.20 9.16 13.54
C ALA A 66 -5.43 8.56 12.82
N SER A 67 -5.94 9.18 11.74
CA SER A 67 -7.05 8.58 10.98
C SER A 67 -6.64 7.53 9.96
N SER A 68 -5.38 7.55 9.54
CA SER A 68 -4.94 6.71 8.43
C SER A 68 -4.20 5.46 8.90
N VAL A 69 -3.75 5.42 10.15
CA VAL A 69 -3.07 4.26 10.72
C VAL A 69 -3.76 3.90 12.03
N SER A 70 -4.33 2.69 12.08
CA SER A 70 -4.88 2.13 13.33
C SER A 70 -3.83 2.24 14.46
N PRO A 71 -4.20 2.79 15.64
CA PRO A 71 -3.30 2.92 16.78
C PRO A 71 -2.67 1.59 17.21
N GLU A 72 -3.38 0.48 17.05
CA GLU A 72 -2.88 -0.87 17.37
C GLU A 72 -1.66 -1.28 16.52
N TYR A 73 -1.48 -0.69 15.34
CA TYR A 73 -0.47 -1.09 14.35
C TYR A 73 0.55 0.01 14.04
N GLY A 74 0.42 1.20 14.65
CA GLY A 74 1.33 2.32 14.40
C GLY A 74 2.78 1.99 14.73
N ASP A 75 2.99 1.35 15.88
CA ASP A 75 4.31 0.92 16.37
C ASP A 75 4.91 -0.17 15.49
N GLU A 76 4.10 -1.20 15.13
CA GLU A 76 4.53 -2.28 14.23
C GLU A 76 4.95 -1.72 12.87
N LYS A 77 4.14 -0.80 12.31
CA LYS A 77 4.42 -0.15 11.03
C LYS A 77 5.74 0.62 11.05
N VAL A 78 5.97 1.45 12.09
CA VAL A 78 7.21 2.24 12.22
C VAL A 78 8.43 1.32 12.42
N ALA A 79 8.30 0.30 13.26
CA ALA A 79 9.39 -0.66 13.49
C ALA A 79 9.81 -1.36 12.19
N MET A 80 8.85 -1.79 11.34
CA MET A 80 9.17 -2.44 10.06
C MET A 80 9.89 -1.50 9.08
N GLU A 81 9.48 -0.23 9.01
CA GLU A 81 10.17 0.78 8.18
C GLU A 81 11.61 1.01 8.68
N VAL A 82 11.81 1.07 10.00
CA VAL A 82 13.13 1.22 10.62
C VAL A 82 14.05 0.00 10.40
N GLU A 83 13.49 -1.21 10.27
CA GLU A 83 14.28 -2.39 9.87
C GLU A 83 14.64 -2.38 8.39
N ALA A 84 13.71 -1.95 7.52
CA ALA A 84 13.90 -2.00 6.08
C ALA A 84 14.89 -0.95 5.56
N LEU A 85 14.82 0.30 6.04
CA LEU A 85 15.62 1.41 5.51
C LEU A 85 17.14 1.14 5.59
N PRO A 86 17.73 0.73 6.74
CA PRO A 86 19.14 0.39 6.81
C PRO A 86 19.51 -0.84 5.97
N LEU A 87 18.63 -1.85 5.91
CA LEU A 87 18.86 -3.05 5.11
C LEU A 87 18.96 -2.71 3.62
N ILE A 88 18.06 -1.86 3.11
CA ILE A 88 18.09 -1.38 1.72
C ILE A 88 19.37 -0.57 1.49
N ARG A 89 19.68 0.38 2.37
CA ARG A 89 20.86 1.27 2.24
C ARG A 89 22.19 0.50 2.23
N GLU A 90 22.31 -0.57 3.02
CA GLU A 90 23.52 -1.41 3.05
C GLU A 90 23.68 -2.30 1.81
N LYS A 91 22.56 -2.73 1.19
CA LYS A 91 22.57 -3.76 0.14
C LYS A 91 22.45 -3.20 -1.27
N ILE A 92 22.02 -1.95 -1.41
CA ILE A 92 21.51 -1.42 -2.66
C ILE A 92 22.02 0.01 -2.89
N SER A 93 22.28 0.35 -4.15
CA SER A 93 22.67 1.69 -4.59
C SER A 93 21.55 2.73 -4.56
N ILE A 94 20.35 2.37 -4.11
CA ILE A 94 19.20 3.27 -4.02
C ILE A 94 19.48 4.24 -2.88
N PRO A 95 19.38 5.56 -3.11
CA PRO A 95 19.39 6.50 -2.01
C PRO A 95 18.04 6.40 -1.27
N VAL A 96 18.04 5.77 -0.09
CA VAL A 96 16.92 5.82 0.87
C VAL A 96 17.33 6.66 2.07
N PRO A 97 16.39 7.31 2.80
CA PRO A 97 16.73 8.16 3.94
C PRO A 97 17.54 7.43 5.01
N GLU A 98 18.56 8.10 5.55
CA GLU A 98 19.23 7.68 6.78
C GLU A 98 18.39 8.00 8.02
N ILE A 99 18.25 7.06 8.94
CA ILE A 99 17.51 7.28 10.20
C ILE A 99 18.45 7.87 11.24
N TYR A 100 18.09 9.01 11.81
CA TYR A 100 18.81 9.64 12.92
C TYR A 100 18.22 9.28 14.29
N ALA A 101 16.89 9.21 14.37
CA ALA A 101 16.18 8.76 15.56
C ALA A 101 14.82 8.19 15.16
N TRP A 102 14.25 7.36 16.03
CA TRP A 102 12.91 6.84 15.91
C TRP A 102 12.43 6.44 17.31
N GLY A 103 11.13 6.16 17.45
CA GLY A 103 10.59 5.64 18.69
C GLY A 103 9.15 5.21 18.55
N LEU A 104 8.73 4.33 19.46
CA LEU A 104 7.36 3.87 19.63
C LEU A 104 6.49 4.98 20.22
N ALA A 105 5.17 4.80 20.20
CA ALA A 105 4.21 5.77 20.69
C ALA A 105 4.50 6.21 22.13
N GLU A 106 4.82 5.26 23.01
CA GLU A 106 5.10 5.51 24.43
C GLU A 106 6.45 6.22 24.66
N GLU A 107 7.37 6.13 23.69
CA GLU A 107 8.71 6.73 23.77
C GLU A 107 8.74 8.17 23.24
N ASN A 108 7.69 8.60 22.54
CA ASN A 108 7.60 9.95 22.02
C ASN A 108 7.11 10.92 23.11
N GLU A 109 8.04 11.67 23.70
CA GLU A 109 7.77 12.70 24.73
C GLU A 109 6.78 13.79 24.29
N LEU A 110 6.55 13.97 22.99
CA LEU A 110 5.56 14.91 22.47
C LEU A 110 4.12 14.37 22.58
N GLY A 111 3.95 13.06 22.78
CA GLY A 111 2.65 12.38 22.83
C GLY A 111 1.94 12.31 21.47
N LEU A 112 2.70 12.35 20.37
CA LEU A 112 2.14 12.43 19.01
C LEU A 112 2.04 11.08 18.29
N GLY A 113 2.28 9.97 18.99
CA GLY A 113 2.39 8.63 18.41
C GLY A 113 3.85 8.26 18.08
N PRO A 114 4.08 7.12 17.41
CA PRO A 114 5.43 6.71 17.03
C PRO A 114 5.99 7.66 15.97
N PHE A 115 7.31 7.67 15.80
CA PHE A 115 7.96 8.62 14.90
C PHE A 115 9.22 8.05 14.25
N ILE A 116 9.59 8.67 13.14
CA ILE A 116 10.92 8.53 12.52
C ILE A 116 11.46 9.94 12.24
N LEU A 117 12.71 10.16 12.62
CA LEU A 117 13.48 11.36 12.32
C LEU A 117 14.65 10.95 11.44
N MET A 118 14.64 11.39 10.19
CA MET A 118 15.52 10.86 9.14
C MET A 118 16.06 11.94 8.21
N GLU A 119 16.95 11.55 7.30
CA GLU A 119 17.51 12.39 6.24
C GLU A 119 16.39 12.96 5.36
N PHE A 120 16.43 14.28 5.13
CA PHE A 120 15.57 14.88 4.12
C PHE A 120 16.24 14.75 2.74
N ILE A 121 15.63 13.98 1.84
CA ILE A 121 16.13 13.81 0.47
C ILE A 121 15.73 15.03 -0.37
N ASN A 122 16.74 15.75 -0.85
CA ASN A 122 16.54 16.89 -1.73
C ASN A 122 16.13 16.47 -3.14
N GLY A 123 15.26 17.27 -3.76
CA GLY A 123 14.76 17.09 -5.11
C GLY A 123 13.29 17.45 -5.21
N ILE A 124 12.62 16.89 -6.22
CA ILE A 124 11.18 17.02 -6.42
C ILE A 124 10.55 15.64 -6.51
N CYS A 125 9.32 15.50 -6.02
CA CYS A 125 8.57 14.26 -6.17
C CYS A 125 8.27 14.03 -7.65
N LEU A 126 8.52 12.82 -8.14
CA LEU A 126 8.24 12.46 -9.53
C LEU A 126 6.74 12.55 -9.83
N ASN A 127 5.88 12.31 -8.85
CA ASN A 127 4.43 12.52 -8.99
C ASN A 127 4.10 13.98 -9.37
N ASP A 128 4.83 14.97 -8.85
CA ASP A 128 4.61 16.38 -9.21
C ASP A 128 5.07 16.71 -10.65
N VAL A 129 5.97 15.89 -11.20
CA VAL A 129 6.50 16.04 -12.56
C VAL A 129 5.60 15.30 -13.55
N PHE A 130 5.36 14.01 -13.30
CA PHE A 130 4.67 13.09 -14.21
C PHE A 130 3.17 13.00 -13.96
N GLY A 131 2.68 13.28 -12.76
CA GLY A 131 1.26 13.19 -12.40
C GLY A 131 0.44 14.34 -12.98
N GLY A 132 -0.79 14.04 -13.38
CA GLY A 132 -1.78 14.99 -13.90
C GLY A 132 -2.45 15.82 -12.80
N GLY A 133 -3.20 16.86 -13.18
CA GLY A 133 -3.99 17.66 -12.22
C GLY A 133 -5.06 16.83 -11.51
N ASP A 134 -6.22 16.66 -12.14
CA ASP A 134 -7.38 15.97 -11.53
C ASP A 134 -7.31 14.43 -11.61
N SER A 135 -6.31 13.87 -12.29
CA SER A 135 -6.13 12.43 -12.45
C SER A 135 -4.93 11.93 -11.67
N ARG A 136 -5.04 10.73 -11.09
CA ARG A 136 -3.93 10.06 -10.41
C ARG A 136 -2.92 9.45 -11.38
N LEU A 137 -3.24 9.46 -12.68
CA LEU A 137 -2.46 8.85 -13.73
C LEU A 137 -1.31 9.73 -14.22
N LEU A 138 -0.34 9.06 -14.84
CA LEU A 138 0.75 9.69 -15.58
C LEU A 138 0.19 10.55 -16.74
N LYS A 139 0.61 11.82 -16.83
CA LYS A 139 0.23 12.81 -17.86
C LYS A 139 0.50 12.35 -19.28
N GLU A 140 -0.45 12.52 -20.21
CA GLU A 140 -0.32 12.08 -21.62
C GLU A 140 0.88 12.69 -22.35
N GLU A 141 1.27 13.91 -21.98
CA GLU A 141 2.37 14.66 -22.59
C GLU A 141 3.79 14.18 -22.20
N VAL A 142 3.93 13.30 -21.19
CA VAL A 142 5.25 12.80 -20.79
C VAL A 142 5.85 11.94 -21.92
N LEU A 143 7.05 12.30 -22.35
CA LEU A 143 7.73 11.64 -23.45
C LEU A 143 8.12 10.20 -23.09
N ASP A 144 7.98 9.28 -24.05
CA ASP A 144 8.43 7.88 -23.89
C ASP A 144 9.91 7.78 -23.50
N ALA A 145 10.74 8.74 -23.93
CA ALA A 145 12.16 8.80 -23.58
C ALA A 145 12.38 9.03 -22.08
N ASP A 146 11.57 9.91 -21.47
CA ASP A 146 11.63 10.24 -20.04
C ASP A 146 11.08 9.08 -19.20
N ILE A 147 9.96 8.49 -19.64
CA ILE A 147 9.41 7.26 -19.04
C ILE A 147 10.47 6.15 -19.06
N LYS A 148 11.08 5.91 -20.22
CA LYS A 148 12.14 4.90 -20.40
C LYS A 148 13.35 5.19 -19.50
N TYR A 149 13.72 6.46 -19.32
CA TYR A 149 14.85 6.86 -18.48
C TYR A 149 14.59 6.58 -17.00
N VAL A 150 13.41 6.95 -16.48
CA VAL A 150 13.01 6.66 -15.09
C VAL A 150 12.86 5.16 -14.87
N TYR A 151 12.18 4.44 -15.78
CA TYR A 151 11.97 2.99 -15.66
C TYR A 151 13.28 2.22 -15.63
N ARG A 152 14.31 2.68 -16.36
CA ARG A 152 15.63 2.05 -16.32
C ARG A 152 16.25 2.14 -14.93
N GLN A 153 16.16 3.29 -14.28
CA GLN A 153 16.66 3.46 -12.91
C GLN A 153 15.86 2.58 -11.93
N MET A 154 14.52 2.59 -12.04
CA MET A 154 13.65 1.71 -11.24
C MET A 154 13.94 0.22 -11.45
N ALA A 155 14.19 -0.21 -12.68
CA ALA A 155 14.57 -1.58 -12.99
C ALA A 155 15.90 -1.97 -12.32
N SER A 156 16.90 -1.09 -12.38
CA SER A 156 18.18 -1.29 -11.68
C SER A 156 18.00 -1.43 -10.16
N PHE A 157 17.09 -0.65 -9.58
CA PHE A 157 16.74 -0.71 -8.16
C PHE A 157 16.00 -1.99 -7.81
N MET A 158 15.02 -2.39 -8.62
CA MET A 158 14.28 -3.64 -8.45
C MET A 158 15.20 -4.86 -8.52
N LEU A 159 16.16 -4.89 -9.45
CA LEU A 159 17.14 -5.97 -9.57
C LEU A 159 18.03 -6.11 -8.34
N GLN A 160 18.33 -5.01 -7.65
CA GLN A 160 19.09 -5.04 -6.41
C GLN A 160 18.22 -5.45 -5.22
N LEU A 161 16.98 -4.94 -5.13
CA LEU A 161 16.00 -5.36 -4.10
C LEU A 161 15.69 -6.85 -4.19
N PHE A 162 15.58 -7.38 -5.40
CA PHE A 162 15.31 -8.78 -5.65
C PHE A 162 16.43 -9.72 -5.15
N LYS A 163 17.63 -9.21 -4.85
CA LYS A 163 18.72 -10.00 -4.26
C LYS A 163 18.62 -10.14 -2.74
N ILE A 164 17.69 -9.43 -2.09
CA ILE A 164 17.45 -9.57 -0.66
C ILE A 164 16.55 -10.78 -0.43
N ASP A 165 17.16 -11.83 0.11
CA ASP A 165 16.50 -13.10 0.38
C ASP A 165 16.16 -13.28 1.86
N PHE A 166 14.96 -13.81 2.11
CA PHE A 166 14.50 -14.25 3.42
C PHE A 166 14.13 -15.74 3.38
N ASN A 167 14.37 -16.43 4.49
CA ASN A 167 14.04 -17.85 4.66
C ASN A 167 12.58 -18.09 5.07
N HIS A 168 11.90 -17.05 5.57
CA HIS A 168 10.51 -17.11 6.03
C HIS A 168 9.77 -15.87 5.55
N MET A 169 8.45 -16.02 5.32
CA MET A 169 7.57 -14.88 5.06
C MET A 169 7.02 -14.31 6.36
N GLY A 170 6.53 -13.08 6.28
CA GLY A 170 5.98 -12.35 7.42
C GLY A 170 6.68 -11.03 7.65
N ASN A 171 6.53 -10.49 8.85
CA ASN A 171 7.32 -9.35 9.27
C ASN A 171 8.82 -9.60 9.14
N LEU A 172 9.57 -8.52 8.93
CA LEU A 172 11.01 -8.57 8.84
C LEU A 172 11.62 -9.01 10.18
N PRO A 173 12.76 -9.72 10.18
CA PRO A 173 13.55 -9.90 11.39
C PRO A 173 13.87 -8.55 12.03
N THR A 174 13.84 -8.45 13.36
CA THR A 174 14.00 -7.17 14.09
C THR A 174 15.33 -6.99 14.84
N PRO A 175 16.51 -7.18 14.24
CA PRO A 175 17.77 -7.04 14.95
C PRO A 175 18.09 -5.60 15.37
N LYS A 176 17.52 -4.58 14.71
CA LYS A 176 17.79 -3.16 15.01
C LYS A 176 16.81 -2.62 16.07
N THR A 177 15.53 -2.81 15.82
CA THR A 177 14.40 -2.32 16.63
C THR A 177 14.14 -3.18 17.84
N LYS A 178 14.43 -4.49 17.77
CA LYS A 178 14.06 -5.50 18.78
C LYS A 178 12.55 -5.53 19.05
N PHE A 179 11.74 -4.99 18.13
CA PHE A 179 10.29 -4.98 18.26
C PHE A 179 9.79 -6.45 18.22
N PRO A 180 8.89 -6.86 19.13
CA PRO A 180 8.35 -8.21 19.18
C PRO A 180 7.30 -8.41 18.07
N ALA A 181 7.73 -8.31 16.81
CA ALA A 181 6.87 -8.39 15.64
C ALA A 181 6.16 -9.76 15.56
N PRO A 182 4.84 -9.80 15.33
CA PRO A 182 4.14 -11.04 15.00
C PRO A 182 4.72 -11.70 13.74
N SER A 183 4.63 -13.02 13.62
CA SER A 183 5.13 -13.77 12.45
C SER A 183 4.38 -13.50 11.14
N ARG A 184 3.15 -12.98 11.22
CA ARG A 184 2.36 -12.57 10.05
C ARG A 184 2.95 -11.31 9.38
N PRO A 185 2.71 -11.07 8.09
CA PRO A 185 3.07 -9.79 7.47
C PRO A 185 2.05 -8.69 7.84
N LEU A 186 2.51 -7.47 8.11
CA LEU A 186 1.65 -6.28 8.14
C LEU A 186 1.49 -5.73 6.71
N THR A 187 0.54 -6.26 5.96
CA THR A 187 0.25 -5.82 4.59
C THR A 187 -0.59 -4.55 4.57
N TRP A 188 -0.40 -3.72 3.54
CA TRP A 188 -1.24 -2.54 3.30
C TRP A 188 -2.72 -2.93 3.19
N LYS A 189 -3.01 -4.00 2.44
CA LYS A 189 -4.36 -4.54 2.27
C LYS A 189 -5.03 -4.91 3.59
N GLY A 190 -4.36 -5.70 4.43
CA GLY A 190 -4.93 -6.15 5.71
C GLY A 190 -5.22 -4.98 6.63
N HIS A 191 -4.34 -3.97 6.62
CA HIS A 191 -4.55 -2.72 7.34
C HIS A 191 -5.72 -1.90 6.79
N GLU A 192 -5.85 -1.76 5.48
CA GLU A 192 -6.97 -1.03 4.86
C GLU A 192 -8.32 -1.69 5.12
N ILE A 193 -8.39 -3.03 5.10
CA ILE A 193 -9.62 -3.76 5.47
C ILE A 193 -10.04 -3.44 6.90
N LEU A 194 -9.08 -3.36 7.84
CA LEU A 194 -9.37 -2.93 9.20
C LEU A 194 -9.80 -1.46 9.25
N ARG A 195 -9.02 -0.57 8.64
CA ARG A 195 -9.21 0.88 8.76
C ARG A 195 -10.52 1.35 8.14
N LEU A 196 -10.86 0.84 6.96
CA LEU A 196 -12.02 1.26 6.18
C LEU A 196 -13.22 0.34 6.39
N GLY A 197 -12.99 -0.96 6.60
CA GLY A 197 -14.05 -1.96 6.74
C GLY A 197 -14.36 -2.37 8.18
N GLY A 198 -13.51 -2.01 9.16
CA GLY A 198 -13.67 -2.40 10.56
C GLY A 198 -13.39 -3.89 10.84
N VAL A 199 -12.85 -4.63 9.88
CA VAL A 199 -12.64 -6.08 9.99
C VAL A 199 -11.18 -6.40 10.29
N LYS A 200 -10.93 -7.10 11.40
CA LYS A 200 -9.59 -7.58 11.77
C LYS A 200 -9.27 -8.88 11.01
N THR A 201 -8.42 -8.80 9.99
CA THR A 201 -8.04 -9.94 9.14
C THR A 201 -6.55 -10.31 9.24
N LEU A 202 -5.78 -9.52 10.00
CA LEU A 202 -4.35 -9.75 10.15
C LEU A 202 -4.07 -10.91 11.10
N ASP A 203 -4.84 -11.08 12.17
CA ASP A 203 -4.57 -12.04 13.27
C ASP A 203 -4.72 -13.51 12.90
N ASP A 204 -5.21 -13.80 11.70
CA ASP A 204 -5.25 -15.12 11.14
C ASP A 204 -3.83 -15.62 10.81
N TRP A 205 -3.55 -16.89 11.14
CA TRP A 205 -2.30 -17.59 10.78
C TRP A 205 -1.04 -17.16 11.57
N ILE A 206 -1.21 -16.95 12.87
CA ILE A 206 -0.15 -16.65 13.86
C ILE A 206 1.03 -17.64 13.82
N HIS A 207 0.80 -18.89 13.37
CA HIS A 207 1.84 -19.93 13.28
C HIS A 207 2.82 -19.76 12.10
N GLY A 208 2.66 -18.72 11.29
CA GLY A 208 3.57 -18.36 10.21
C GLY A 208 3.18 -18.98 8.87
N ILE A 209 3.59 -18.31 7.79
CA ILE A 209 3.26 -18.69 6.40
C ILE A 209 4.47 -19.41 5.81
N SER A 210 4.30 -20.68 5.45
CA SER A 210 5.43 -21.54 5.07
C SER A 210 5.63 -21.70 3.56
N SER A 211 4.65 -21.29 2.75
CA SER A 211 4.72 -21.43 1.29
C SER A 211 3.96 -20.33 0.56
N THR A 212 4.35 -20.02 -0.68
CA THR A 212 3.69 -19.00 -1.49
C THR A 212 2.20 -19.27 -1.68
N ARG A 213 1.81 -20.54 -1.87
CA ARG A 213 0.40 -20.92 -1.94
C ARG A 213 -0.36 -20.55 -0.66
N GLN A 214 0.22 -20.87 0.50
CA GLN A 214 -0.33 -20.50 1.79
C GLN A 214 -0.46 -18.98 1.95
N TYR A 215 0.51 -18.21 1.45
CA TYR A 215 0.42 -16.75 1.44
C TYR A 215 -0.77 -16.28 0.60
N PHE A 216 -0.97 -16.83 -0.60
CA PHE A 216 -2.10 -16.46 -1.46
C PHE A 216 -3.45 -16.87 -0.86
N GLU A 217 -3.52 -18.03 -0.20
CA GLU A 217 -4.69 -18.44 0.57
C GLU A 217 -4.97 -17.49 1.74
N TYR A 218 -3.92 -17.06 2.45
CA TYR A 218 -4.00 -16.09 3.53
C TYR A 218 -4.60 -14.76 3.04
N VAL A 219 -4.02 -14.10 2.04
CA VAL A 219 -4.53 -12.80 1.56
C VAL A 219 -5.91 -12.91 0.90
N ASN A 220 -6.21 -14.02 0.21
CA ASN A 220 -7.56 -14.28 -0.31
C ASN A 220 -8.57 -14.49 0.82
N SER A 221 -8.18 -15.11 1.93
CA SER A 221 -9.06 -15.26 3.10
C SER A 221 -9.41 -13.92 3.75
N GLN A 222 -8.53 -12.92 3.65
CA GLN A 222 -8.81 -11.56 4.13
C GLN A 222 -9.94 -10.91 3.32
N ASP A 223 -9.97 -11.10 1.99
CA ASP A 223 -11.08 -10.62 1.14
C ASP A 223 -12.41 -11.31 1.49
N TRP A 224 -12.36 -12.61 1.78
CA TRP A 224 -13.53 -13.35 2.22
C TRP A 224 -14.06 -12.85 3.56
N GLN A 225 -13.17 -12.62 4.53
CA GLN A 225 -13.54 -12.04 5.82
C GLN A 225 -14.13 -10.65 5.66
N GLN A 226 -13.55 -9.82 4.79
CA GLN A 226 -14.12 -8.53 4.46
C GLN A 226 -15.54 -8.67 3.91
N LEU A 227 -15.73 -9.51 2.88
CA LEU A 227 -17.04 -9.73 2.26
C LEU A 227 -18.09 -10.20 3.29
N LEU A 228 -17.71 -11.14 4.16
CA LEU A 228 -18.62 -11.73 5.14
C LEU A 228 -18.92 -10.78 6.29
N LEU A 229 -17.90 -10.15 6.88
CA LEU A 229 -18.00 -9.46 8.16
C LEU A 229 -18.24 -7.96 8.05
N GLN A 230 -17.80 -7.30 6.97
CA GLN A 230 -18.07 -5.88 6.79
C GLN A 230 -19.54 -5.71 6.37
N PRO A 231 -20.39 -4.98 7.14
CA PRO A 231 -21.83 -4.91 6.87
C PRO A 231 -22.16 -4.38 5.46
N ASN A 232 -21.49 -3.30 5.05
CA ASN A 232 -21.66 -2.63 3.76
C ASN A 232 -20.70 -3.14 2.67
N SER A 233 -20.29 -4.40 2.72
CA SER A 233 -19.39 -5.01 1.73
C SER A 233 -20.04 -5.29 0.36
N ILE A 234 -21.31 -4.91 0.16
CA ILE A 234 -22.07 -5.11 -1.08
C ILE A 234 -22.87 -3.85 -1.42
N ALA A 235 -23.14 -3.62 -2.71
CA ALA A 235 -24.03 -2.55 -3.18
C ALA A 235 -25.46 -3.04 -3.52
N GLY A 236 -25.73 -4.33 -3.31
CA GLY A 236 -27.01 -4.96 -3.64
C GLY A 236 -26.87 -6.41 -4.13
N PRO A 237 -27.96 -7.06 -4.55
CA PRO A 237 -27.98 -8.49 -4.83
C PRO A 237 -27.01 -8.92 -5.95
N ARG A 238 -26.84 -8.08 -6.98
CA ARG A 238 -25.93 -8.36 -8.11
C ARG A 238 -24.47 -8.26 -7.67
N SER A 239 -24.13 -7.21 -6.92
CA SER A 239 -22.77 -7.00 -6.37
C SER A 239 -22.40 -8.15 -5.42
N ALA A 240 -23.33 -8.57 -4.54
CA ALA A 240 -23.13 -9.69 -3.63
C ALA A 240 -22.82 -11.01 -4.36
N ARG A 241 -23.64 -11.41 -5.35
CA ARG A 241 -23.38 -12.62 -6.16
C ARG A 241 -22.06 -12.53 -6.90
N SER A 242 -21.78 -11.37 -7.53
CA SER A 242 -20.57 -11.17 -8.31
C SER A 242 -19.30 -11.29 -7.45
N ARG A 243 -19.27 -10.62 -6.29
CA ARG A 243 -18.12 -10.67 -5.36
C ARG A 243 -17.90 -12.08 -4.82
N TYR A 244 -18.97 -12.76 -4.39
CA TYR A 244 -18.89 -14.13 -3.90
C TYR A 244 -18.31 -15.08 -4.96
N ALA A 245 -18.86 -15.04 -6.18
CA ALA A 245 -18.42 -15.89 -7.27
C ALA A 245 -16.97 -15.57 -7.68
N ALA A 246 -16.61 -14.30 -7.80
CA ALA A 246 -15.28 -13.88 -8.20
C ALA A 246 -14.21 -14.25 -7.17
N LEU A 247 -14.46 -14.07 -5.86
CA LEU A 247 -13.54 -14.54 -4.82
C LEU A 247 -13.41 -16.07 -4.79
N THR A 248 -14.47 -16.79 -5.18
CA THR A 248 -14.42 -18.25 -5.35
C THR A 248 -13.53 -18.62 -6.53
N ILE A 249 -13.64 -17.88 -7.65
CA ILE A 249 -12.77 -18.05 -8.82
C ILE A 249 -11.31 -17.78 -8.46
N LEU A 250 -10.99 -16.65 -7.80
CA LEU A 250 -9.63 -16.32 -7.39
C LEU A 250 -9.03 -17.41 -6.52
N ARG A 251 -9.78 -17.89 -5.52
CA ARG A 251 -9.36 -19.02 -4.68
C ARG A 251 -9.06 -20.27 -5.51
N SER A 252 -9.90 -20.57 -6.51
CA SER A 252 -9.70 -21.75 -7.39
C SER A 252 -8.47 -21.64 -8.28
N LEU A 253 -8.02 -20.41 -8.58
CA LEU A 253 -6.85 -20.15 -9.42
C LEU A 253 -5.53 -20.18 -8.65
N ILE A 254 -5.54 -20.14 -7.32
CA ILE A 254 -4.33 -20.17 -6.49
C ILE A 254 -3.37 -21.31 -6.90
N PRO A 255 -3.79 -22.59 -7.00
CA PRO A 255 -2.85 -23.67 -7.33
C PRO A 255 -2.29 -23.59 -8.75
N GLU A 256 -3.05 -23.01 -9.68
CA GLU A 256 -2.69 -22.87 -11.10
C GLU A 256 -1.71 -21.72 -11.31
N LEU A 257 -1.97 -20.57 -10.70
CA LEU A 257 -1.22 -19.33 -10.90
C LEU A 257 -0.02 -19.17 -9.94
N THR A 258 0.18 -20.14 -9.04
CA THR A 258 1.39 -20.18 -8.20
C THR A 258 2.55 -20.83 -8.94
N ASN A 259 3.63 -20.09 -9.16
CA ASN A 259 4.89 -20.64 -9.66
C ASN A 259 5.55 -21.54 -8.62
N THR A 260 5.57 -22.84 -8.90
CA THR A 260 6.08 -23.88 -7.99
C THR A 260 7.59 -23.79 -7.74
N THR A 261 8.36 -23.13 -8.63
CA THR A 261 9.79 -22.88 -8.42
C THR A 261 10.05 -22.00 -7.20
N TYR A 262 9.14 -21.07 -6.89
CA TYR A 262 9.24 -20.16 -5.74
C TYR A 262 8.24 -20.51 -4.63
N GLU A 263 7.75 -21.75 -4.60
CA GLU A 263 6.75 -22.18 -3.61
C GLU A 263 7.27 -22.05 -2.18
N ARG A 264 8.56 -22.32 -1.95
CA ARG A 264 9.19 -22.34 -0.62
C ARG A 264 10.32 -21.31 -0.48
N GLY A 265 10.31 -20.29 -1.35
CA GLY A 265 11.30 -19.23 -1.38
C GLY A 265 12.38 -19.40 -2.48
N PRO A 266 13.44 -18.57 -2.46
CA PRO A 266 13.67 -17.53 -1.46
C PRO A 266 12.55 -16.48 -1.45
N PHE A 267 12.20 -15.97 -0.28
CA PHE A 267 11.23 -14.89 -0.13
C PHE A 267 11.93 -13.54 -0.28
N LYS A 268 11.21 -12.52 -0.71
CA LYS A 268 11.78 -11.23 -1.09
C LYS A 268 11.25 -10.11 -0.20
N LEU A 269 12.00 -9.01 -0.15
CA LEU A 269 11.53 -7.77 0.46
C LEU A 269 10.38 -7.21 -0.40
N ILE A 270 9.16 -7.26 0.13
CA ILE A 270 8.00 -6.61 -0.47
C ILE A 270 7.80 -5.27 0.23
N CYS A 271 7.42 -4.27 -0.57
CA CYS A 271 7.00 -2.96 -0.12
C CYS A 271 5.72 -2.65 -0.90
N ASP A 272 4.56 -2.69 -0.24
CA ASP A 272 3.29 -2.49 -0.93
C ASP A 272 3.16 -1.08 -1.54
N ASP A 273 3.91 -0.11 -1.00
CA ASP A 273 3.92 1.28 -1.48
C ASP A 273 5.11 1.60 -2.40
N PHE A 274 5.84 0.58 -2.89
CA PHE A 274 6.92 0.78 -3.85
C PHE A 274 6.36 1.20 -5.21
N GLY A 275 6.60 2.44 -5.63
CA GLY A 275 6.17 2.96 -6.92
C GLY A 275 6.69 4.36 -7.24
N LEU A 276 6.39 4.83 -8.44
CA LEU A 276 6.87 6.12 -8.97
C LEU A 276 6.40 7.33 -8.16
N ALA A 277 5.26 7.22 -7.47
CA ALA A 277 4.75 8.30 -6.62
C ALA A 277 5.68 8.62 -5.44
N ASN A 278 6.52 7.66 -5.04
CA ASN A 278 7.43 7.76 -3.90
C ASN A 278 8.89 7.96 -4.31
N VAL A 279 9.12 8.40 -5.56
CA VAL A 279 10.45 8.68 -6.13
C VAL A 279 10.75 10.17 -6.09
N ILE A 280 11.93 10.53 -5.60
CA ILE A 280 12.48 11.88 -5.66
C ILE A 280 13.49 11.96 -6.80
N VAL A 281 13.32 12.93 -7.70
CA VAL A 281 14.26 13.22 -8.79
C VAL A 281 14.97 14.55 -8.57
N ARG A 282 16.15 14.71 -9.18
CA ARG A 282 16.99 15.89 -8.97
C ARG A 282 16.27 17.19 -9.33
N SER A 283 15.57 17.23 -10.46
CA SER A 283 14.79 18.39 -10.92
C SER A 283 13.80 18.01 -12.01
N LYS A 284 13.03 18.98 -12.55
CA LYS A 284 12.07 18.75 -13.64
C LYS A 284 12.75 18.36 -14.95
N ASP A 285 13.98 18.85 -15.15
CA ASP A 285 14.75 18.65 -16.39
C ASP A 285 15.84 17.55 -16.24
N ASP A 286 16.18 17.18 -14.99
CA ASP A 286 17.07 16.07 -14.67
C ASP A 286 16.32 15.04 -13.82
N LEU A 287 15.82 14.02 -14.51
CA LEU A 287 15.05 12.92 -13.94
C LEU A 287 15.93 11.86 -13.25
N THR A 288 17.19 12.16 -12.95
CA THR A 288 18.04 11.28 -12.14
C THR A 288 17.38 11.11 -10.77
N ILE A 289 17.11 9.86 -10.37
CA ILE A 289 16.51 9.53 -9.08
C ILE A 289 17.55 9.82 -7.99
N THR A 290 17.21 10.75 -7.10
CA THR A 290 18.02 11.14 -5.94
C THR A 290 17.53 10.52 -4.65
N GLY A 291 16.35 9.89 -4.66
CA GLY A 291 16.00 8.93 -3.64
C GLY A 291 14.63 8.29 -3.77
N LEU A 292 14.44 7.27 -2.95
CA LEU A 292 13.18 6.55 -2.77
C LEU A 292 12.74 6.77 -1.33
N VAL A 293 11.54 7.32 -1.16
CA VAL A 293 10.93 7.59 0.15
C VAL A 293 9.76 6.63 0.38
N ASP A 294 9.09 6.74 1.51
CA ASP A 294 7.87 5.98 1.82
C ASP A 294 8.04 4.46 1.66
N ILE A 295 9.09 3.94 2.28
CA ILE A 295 9.35 2.50 2.43
C ILE A 295 8.41 1.92 3.49
N GLU A 296 7.12 1.90 3.18
CA GLU A 296 6.05 1.51 4.10
C GLU A 296 5.44 0.16 3.72
N TRP A 297 4.76 -0.46 4.69
CA TRP A 297 4.07 -1.74 4.50
C TRP A 297 5.05 -2.81 3.98
N VAL A 298 6.21 -2.86 4.63
CA VAL A 298 7.32 -3.72 4.24
C VAL A 298 7.32 -5.04 4.99
N TYR A 299 7.53 -6.12 4.26
CA TYR A 299 7.51 -7.47 4.80
C TYR A 299 8.28 -8.44 3.89
N ALA A 300 8.60 -9.63 4.40
CA ALA A 300 9.11 -10.72 3.61
C ALA A 300 7.95 -11.48 2.96
N GLY A 301 7.88 -11.51 1.63
CA GLY A 301 6.77 -12.10 0.89
C GLY A 301 7.18 -12.93 -0.33
N PRO A 302 6.21 -13.51 -1.06
CA PRO A 302 6.50 -14.32 -2.24
C PRO A 302 7.28 -13.54 -3.29
N ALA A 303 8.33 -14.16 -3.85
CA ALA A 303 9.10 -13.58 -4.95
C ALA A 303 8.24 -13.22 -6.17
N GLN A 304 7.10 -13.89 -6.32
CA GLN A 304 6.15 -13.71 -7.42
C GLN A 304 5.39 -12.38 -7.33
N LEU A 305 5.17 -11.84 -6.13
CA LEU A 305 4.59 -10.50 -5.98
C LEU A 305 5.56 -9.43 -6.49
N PHE A 306 6.84 -9.59 -6.17
CA PHE A 306 7.90 -8.70 -6.64
C PHE A 306 8.19 -8.88 -8.14
N GLY A 307 8.22 -10.14 -8.59
CA GLY A 307 8.50 -10.55 -9.97
C GLY A 307 7.28 -10.54 -10.88
N SER A 308 6.31 -9.67 -10.60
CA SER A 308 5.18 -9.41 -11.49
C SER A 308 5.33 -8.08 -12.20
N ALA A 309 4.60 -7.91 -13.32
CA ALA A 309 4.47 -6.62 -13.96
C ALA A 309 4.09 -5.54 -12.92
N PRO A 310 4.84 -4.43 -12.82
CA PRO A 310 4.57 -3.44 -11.80
C PRO A 310 3.21 -2.77 -11.99
N TRP A 311 2.46 -2.60 -10.90
CA TRP A 311 1.18 -1.90 -10.92
C TRP A 311 1.36 -0.39 -11.14
N TRP A 312 2.46 0.18 -10.66
CA TRP A 312 2.73 1.63 -10.64
C TRP A 312 3.17 2.24 -11.97
N LEU A 313 3.12 1.50 -13.08
CA LEU A 313 3.60 1.97 -14.38
C LEU A 313 2.95 3.30 -14.79
N LEU A 314 1.70 3.56 -14.41
CA LEU A 314 1.06 4.85 -14.69
C LEU A 314 0.85 5.69 -13.44
N LEU A 315 1.81 5.64 -12.49
CA LEU A 315 1.79 6.25 -11.15
C LEU A 315 0.78 5.65 -10.16
N ASP A 316 -0.28 5.05 -10.68
CA ASP A 316 -1.42 4.64 -9.87
C ASP A 316 -1.69 3.15 -9.93
N ARG A 317 -2.32 2.63 -8.87
CA ARG A 317 -2.71 1.22 -8.80
C ARG A 317 -4.03 1.03 -9.57
N PRO A 318 -4.14 0.04 -10.47
CA PRO A 318 -5.26 -0.09 -11.39
C PRO A 318 -6.51 -0.71 -10.74
N VAL A 319 -6.97 -0.16 -9.62
CA VAL A 319 -8.06 -0.70 -8.80
C VAL A 319 -9.06 0.38 -8.34
N ASN A 320 -9.08 1.51 -9.03
CA ASN A 320 -10.09 2.55 -8.85
C ASN A 320 -10.84 2.81 -10.15
N ASP A 321 -11.90 3.59 -10.03
CA ASP A 321 -12.87 3.88 -11.09
C ASP A 321 -12.24 4.46 -12.37
N GLU A 322 -11.08 5.15 -12.32
CA GLU A 322 -10.38 5.62 -13.54
C GLU A 322 -9.88 4.46 -14.43
N TRP A 323 -9.81 3.25 -13.88
CA TRP A 323 -9.39 2.01 -14.53
C TRP A 323 -10.54 1.04 -14.80
N ASP A 324 -11.73 1.30 -14.27
CA ASP A 324 -12.82 0.35 -14.37
C ASP A 324 -13.35 0.24 -15.81
N PHE A 325 -13.83 -0.95 -16.14
CA PHE A 325 -14.49 -1.16 -17.42
C PHE A 325 -15.90 -0.60 -17.36
N GLU A 326 -16.21 0.34 -18.24
CA GLU A 326 -17.57 0.88 -18.41
C GLU A 326 -18.27 0.14 -19.54
N GLU A 327 -19.44 -0.45 -19.26
CA GLU A 327 -20.26 -1.18 -20.25
C GLU A 327 -19.51 -2.28 -21.03
N GLY A 328 -18.42 -2.81 -20.46
CA GLY A 328 -17.59 -3.84 -21.08
C GLY A 328 -16.48 -3.30 -21.99
N GLU A 329 -16.38 -1.99 -22.16
CA GLU A 329 -15.29 -1.32 -22.87
C GLU A 329 -14.10 -1.08 -21.95
N ALA A 330 -12.90 -1.27 -22.48
CA ALA A 330 -11.67 -1.04 -21.73
C ALA A 330 -11.43 0.47 -21.61
N PRO A 331 -10.93 0.96 -20.46
CA PRO A 331 -10.64 2.38 -20.31
C PRO A 331 -9.50 2.79 -21.25
N ARG A 332 -9.45 4.07 -21.65
CA ARG A 332 -8.43 4.61 -22.56
C ARG A 332 -7.00 4.38 -22.08
N VAL A 333 -6.82 4.30 -20.76
CA VAL A 333 -5.53 4.04 -20.10
C VAL A 333 -4.96 2.64 -20.41
N THR A 334 -5.78 1.69 -20.86
CA THR A 334 -5.40 0.29 -21.13
C THR A 334 -4.21 0.17 -22.08
N ASP A 335 -4.31 0.76 -23.27
CA ASP A 335 -3.26 0.65 -24.30
C ASP A 335 -1.96 1.29 -23.83
N ARG A 336 -2.09 2.37 -23.07
CA ARG A 336 -0.95 3.08 -22.49
C ARG A 336 -0.25 2.26 -21.42
N TYR A 337 -0.99 1.54 -20.59
CA TYR A 337 -0.43 0.63 -19.60
C TYR A 337 0.40 -0.45 -20.28
N PHE A 338 -0.13 -1.10 -21.32
CA PHE A 338 0.62 -2.13 -22.05
C PHE A 338 1.85 -1.57 -22.77
N LYS A 339 1.74 -0.38 -23.38
CA LYS A 339 2.91 0.31 -23.96
C LYS A 339 4.00 0.56 -22.90
N CYS A 340 3.62 1.03 -21.71
CA CYS A 340 4.57 1.24 -20.61
C CYS A 340 5.15 -0.07 -20.09
N LEU A 341 4.36 -1.14 -20.02
CA LEU A 341 4.82 -2.47 -19.64
C LEU A 341 5.86 -3.00 -20.62
N GLU A 342 5.66 -2.83 -21.93
CA GLU A 342 6.64 -3.21 -22.95
C GLU A 342 7.96 -2.43 -22.81
N ILE A 343 7.86 -1.11 -22.56
CA ILE A 343 9.04 -0.27 -22.30
C ILE A 343 9.77 -0.79 -21.06
N PHE A 344 9.04 -1.06 -19.97
CA PHE A 344 9.60 -1.52 -18.70
C PHE A 344 10.29 -2.88 -18.84
N VAL A 345 9.62 -3.88 -19.41
CA VAL A 345 10.19 -5.23 -19.60
C VAL A 345 11.47 -5.17 -20.43
N ARG A 346 11.50 -4.34 -21.48
CA ARG A 346 12.70 -4.16 -22.30
C ARG A 346 13.85 -3.55 -21.51
N VAL A 347 13.62 -2.47 -20.74
CA VAL A 347 14.71 -1.85 -19.97
C VAL A 347 15.16 -2.74 -18.81
N LEU A 348 14.26 -3.50 -18.19
CA LEU A 348 14.61 -4.47 -17.17
C LEU A 348 15.54 -5.56 -17.74
N GLU A 349 15.20 -6.11 -18.90
CA GLU A 349 16.03 -7.11 -19.58
C GLU A 349 17.41 -6.55 -19.97
N GLU A 350 17.46 -5.30 -20.45
CA GLU A 350 18.71 -4.58 -20.74
C GLU A 350 19.58 -4.43 -19.49
N GLU A 351 19.01 -4.01 -18.36
CA GLU A 351 19.75 -3.79 -17.11
C GLU A 351 20.16 -5.10 -16.42
N GLU A 352 19.29 -6.11 -16.42
CA GLU A 352 19.59 -7.41 -15.81
C GLU A 352 20.72 -8.12 -16.55
N SER A 353 20.70 -8.07 -17.88
CA SER A 353 21.78 -8.64 -18.71
C SER A 353 23.13 -7.95 -18.45
N LYS A 354 23.14 -6.64 -18.18
CA LYS A 354 24.37 -5.91 -17.81
C LYS A 354 24.89 -6.33 -16.43
N MET A 355 23.99 -6.55 -15.46
CA MET A 355 24.36 -6.96 -14.11
C MET A 355 24.83 -8.42 -14.04
N MET A 356 24.23 -9.30 -14.83
CA MET A 356 24.43 -10.75 -14.77
C MET A 356 25.49 -11.26 -15.75
N GLY A 357 25.86 -10.48 -16.78
CA GLY A 357 26.76 -10.94 -17.83
C GLY A 357 26.17 -12.12 -18.60
N ASN A 358 26.74 -13.33 -18.42
CA ASN A 358 26.26 -14.58 -19.03
C ASN A 358 25.29 -15.38 -18.11
N GLY A 359 24.85 -14.81 -16.99
CA GLY A 359 23.88 -15.43 -16.08
C GLY A 359 22.45 -15.42 -16.62
N ARG A 360 21.53 -16.06 -15.88
CA ARG A 360 20.10 -16.10 -16.22
C ARG A 360 19.40 -14.83 -15.71
N ASN A 361 18.50 -14.27 -16.52
CA ASN A 361 17.73 -13.06 -16.18
C ASN A 361 16.48 -13.44 -15.36
N GLU A 362 16.71 -13.81 -14.11
CA GLU A 362 15.69 -14.38 -13.21
C GLU A 362 14.46 -13.48 -13.04
N LEU A 363 14.65 -12.18 -12.77
CA LEU A 363 13.52 -11.26 -12.52
C LEU A 363 12.76 -10.97 -13.82
N THR A 364 13.47 -10.76 -14.94
CA THR A 364 12.86 -10.58 -16.26
C THR A 364 12.03 -11.80 -16.65
N GLU A 365 12.56 -13.01 -16.45
CA GLU A 365 11.83 -14.25 -16.74
C GLU A 365 10.58 -14.41 -15.88
N LEU A 366 10.65 -14.06 -14.59
CA LEU A 366 9.48 -14.05 -13.71
C LEU A 366 8.40 -13.08 -14.19
N ILE A 367 8.77 -11.87 -14.58
CA ILE A 367 7.80 -10.88 -15.07
C ILE A 367 7.18 -11.34 -16.39
N LYS A 368 7.99 -11.83 -17.33
CA LYS A 368 7.49 -12.39 -18.61
C LYS A 368 6.53 -13.56 -18.35
N LEU A 369 6.89 -14.49 -17.46
CA LEU A 369 6.02 -15.60 -17.07
C LEU A 369 4.70 -15.10 -16.46
N SER A 370 4.75 -14.14 -15.53
CA SER A 370 3.56 -13.60 -14.88
C SER A 370 2.59 -12.94 -15.87
N ARG A 371 3.12 -12.35 -16.94
CA ARG A 371 2.33 -11.77 -18.04
C ARG A 371 1.72 -12.86 -18.90
N ASP A 372 2.53 -13.85 -19.29
CA ASP A 372 2.14 -14.90 -20.22
C ASP A 372 1.14 -15.91 -19.61
N THR A 373 1.09 -16.05 -18.29
CA THR A 373 0.10 -16.88 -17.56
C THR A 373 -1.07 -16.07 -16.98
N GLY A 374 -1.01 -14.75 -17.05
CA GLY A 374 -1.98 -13.85 -16.40
C GLY A 374 -1.83 -13.75 -14.88
N ALA A 375 -0.82 -14.39 -14.27
CA ALA A 375 -0.58 -14.33 -12.83
C ALA A 375 -0.32 -12.90 -12.31
N MET A 376 0.21 -11.99 -13.14
CA MET A 376 0.39 -10.59 -12.72
C MET A 376 -0.94 -9.92 -12.32
N TRP A 377 -2.03 -10.22 -13.03
CA TRP A 377 -3.36 -9.68 -12.71
C TRP A 377 -3.90 -10.28 -11.43
N PHE A 378 -3.69 -11.58 -11.24
CA PHE A 378 -4.03 -12.28 -10.02
C PHE A 378 -3.29 -11.70 -8.81
N HIS A 379 -1.99 -11.45 -8.91
CA HIS A 379 -1.21 -10.82 -7.85
C HIS A 379 -1.67 -9.39 -7.53
N MET A 380 -2.04 -8.60 -8.53
CA MET A 380 -2.62 -7.26 -8.31
C MET A 380 -3.93 -7.32 -7.53
N LEU A 381 -4.80 -8.29 -7.84
CA LEU A 381 -6.05 -8.50 -7.10
C LEU A 381 -5.78 -8.96 -5.66
N LEU A 382 -4.86 -9.91 -5.47
CA LEU A 382 -4.50 -10.40 -4.15
C LEU A 382 -3.85 -9.33 -3.25
N SER A 383 -3.13 -8.37 -3.84
CA SER A 383 -2.42 -7.32 -3.12
C SER A 383 -3.26 -6.04 -2.92
N SER A 384 -4.50 -6.04 -3.42
CA SER A 384 -5.43 -4.91 -3.29
C SER A 384 -6.57 -5.28 -2.34
N GLY A 385 -7.02 -4.33 -1.52
CA GLY A 385 -8.25 -4.46 -0.74
C GLY A 385 -9.48 -4.11 -1.58
N PHE A 386 -10.68 -4.42 -1.09
CA PHE A 386 -11.96 -4.00 -1.67
C PHE A 386 -12.16 -4.46 -3.12
N PHE A 387 -12.15 -5.78 -3.33
CA PHE A 387 -12.31 -6.40 -4.65
C PHE A 387 -13.62 -6.04 -5.37
N ASP A 388 -13.53 -5.69 -6.66
CA ASP A 388 -14.66 -5.70 -7.59
C ASP A 388 -14.33 -6.42 -8.92
N SER A 389 -15.36 -7.05 -9.48
CA SER A 389 -15.34 -7.84 -10.71
C SER A 389 -15.11 -7.01 -11.98
N ILE A 390 -15.39 -5.70 -11.93
CA ILE A 390 -15.23 -4.78 -13.06
C ILE A 390 -13.85 -4.12 -13.12
N THR A 391 -13.04 -4.31 -12.09
CA THR A 391 -11.70 -3.71 -12.01
C THR A 391 -10.81 -4.15 -13.18
N PHE A 392 -9.89 -3.27 -13.57
CA PHE A 392 -8.97 -3.53 -14.67
C PHE A 392 -8.24 -4.89 -14.54
N PRO A 393 -7.58 -5.24 -13.41
CA PRO A 393 -6.95 -6.54 -13.24
C PRO A 393 -7.93 -7.72 -13.36
N CYS A 394 -9.15 -7.61 -12.80
CA CYS A 394 -10.14 -8.68 -12.90
C CYS A 394 -10.57 -8.92 -14.34
N MET A 395 -10.83 -7.83 -15.09
CA MET A 395 -11.21 -7.92 -16.49
C MET A 395 -10.08 -8.44 -17.39
N GLN A 396 -8.83 -8.07 -17.09
CA GLN A 396 -7.67 -8.63 -17.80
C GLN A 396 -7.45 -10.12 -17.47
N LEU A 397 -7.65 -10.52 -16.21
CA LEU A 397 -7.60 -11.93 -15.82
C LEU A 397 -8.71 -12.74 -16.50
N ARG A 398 -9.94 -12.20 -16.60
CA ARG A 398 -11.05 -12.78 -17.37
C ARG A 398 -10.68 -12.95 -18.84
N LYS A 399 -10.07 -11.94 -19.47
CA LYS A 399 -9.59 -12.03 -20.87
C LYS A 399 -8.55 -13.15 -21.02
N HIS A 400 -7.64 -13.27 -20.06
CA HIS A 400 -6.59 -14.30 -20.09
C HIS A 400 -7.14 -15.73 -19.94
N LYS A 401 -8.07 -15.94 -19.01
CA LYS A 401 -8.72 -17.25 -18.78
C LYS A 401 -9.72 -17.62 -19.87
N GLY A 402 -10.28 -16.62 -20.56
CA GLY A 402 -11.31 -16.77 -21.56
C GLY A 402 -12.69 -16.40 -21.01
N ALA A 403 -13.41 -15.53 -21.73
CA ALA A 403 -14.71 -15.00 -21.33
C ALA A 403 -15.73 -16.10 -21.02
N GLN A 404 -15.85 -17.11 -21.88
CA GLN A 404 -16.77 -18.23 -21.68
C GLN A 404 -16.48 -19.00 -20.38
N TRP A 405 -15.22 -19.39 -20.17
CA TRP A 405 -14.79 -20.12 -18.98
C TRP A 405 -15.10 -19.35 -17.69
N TRP A 406 -14.93 -18.03 -17.74
CA TRP A 406 -15.17 -17.14 -16.61
C TRP A 406 -16.66 -16.99 -16.33
N ASP A 407 -17.46 -16.70 -17.36
CA ASP A 407 -18.90 -16.46 -17.22
C ASP A 407 -19.63 -17.73 -16.76
N GLU A 408 -19.23 -18.91 -17.25
CA GLU A 408 -19.74 -20.21 -16.77
C GLU A 408 -19.49 -20.40 -15.26
N ARG A 409 -18.30 -20.00 -14.75
CA ARG A 409 -17.97 -20.08 -13.32
C ARG A 409 -18.67 -19.02 -12.49
N MET A 410 -18.79 -17.80 -13.01
CA MET A 410 -19.54 -16.74 -12.35
C MET A 410 -20.98 -17.19 -12.07
N ASN A 411 -21.63 -17.79 -13.08
CA ASN A 411 -22.98 -18.34 -12.90
C ASN A 411 -22.98 -19.55 -11.97
N SER A 412 -22.08 -20.52 -12.18
CA SER A 412 -22.02 -21.74 -11.36
C SER A 412 -21.77 -21.48 -9.88
N TYR A 413 -20.99 -20.44 -9.54
CA TYR A 413 -20.69 -20.09 -8.16
C TYR A 413 -21.66 -19.05 -7.59
N GLY A 414 -22.25 -18.19 -8.43
CA GLY A 414 -23.17 -17.12 -8.01
C GLY A 414 -24.64 -17.55 -7.89
N ASP A 415 -25.05 -18.60 -8.60
CA ASP A 415 -26.45 -19.03 -8.68
C ASP A 415 -26.69 -20.32 -7.88
N THR A 416 -26.43 -20.28 -6.57
CA THR A 416 -26.65 -21.42 -5.65
C THR A 416 -27.53 -21.02 -4.47
N GLU A 417 -28.21 -22.00 -3.84
CA GLU A 417 -29.03 -21.73 -2.65
C GLU A 417 -28.23 -21.12 -1.49
N GLU A 418 -26.96 -21.50 -1.36
CA GLU A 418 -26.03 -20.92 -0.39
C GLU A 418 -25.81 -19.43 -0.64
N VAL A 419 -25.60 -19.04 -1.90
CA VAL A 419 -25.41 -17.63 -2.27
C VAL A 419 -26.70 -16.84 -2.13
N GLU A 420 -27.86 -17.42 -2.45
CA GLU A 420 -29.15 -16.75 -2.20
C GLU A 420 -29.35 -16.42 -0.72
N LYS A 421 -28.99 -17.35 0.18
CA LYS A 421 -29.02 -17.11 1.62
C LYS A 421 -28.01 -16.02 2.03
N PHE A 422 -26.77 -16.11 1.55
CA PHE A 422 -25.74 -15.10 1.80
C PHE A 422 -26.20 -13.70 1.36
N VAL A 423 -26.79 -13.57 0.16
CA VAL A 423 -27.34 -12.31 -0.36
C VAL A 423 -28.42 -11.78 0.58
N ALA A 424 -29.35 -12.62 1.01
CA ALA A 424 -30.44 -12.22 1.90
C ALA A 424 -29.91 -11.74 3.26
N ASP A 425 -28.89 -12.39 3.81
CA ASP A 425 -28.28 -11.99 5.09
C ASP A 425 -27.48 -10.69 4.93
N LYS A 426 -26.67 -10.56 3.88
CA LYS A 426 -25.92 -9.32 3.61
C LYS A 426 -26.80 -8.09 3.36
N LEU A 427 -27.98 -8.25 2.76
CA LEU A 427 -28.92 -7.14 2.60
C LEU A 427 -29.49 -6.65 3.95
N LYS A 428 -29.63 -7.55 4.93
CA LYS A 428 -30.01 -7.14 6.30
C LYS A 428 -28.87 -6.38 6.97
N ASP A 429 -27.64 -6.87 6.83
CA ASP A 429 -26.46 -6.18 7.37
C ASP A 429 -26.30 -4.77 6.79
N LEU A 430 -26.46 -4.63 5.47
CA LEU A 430 -26.39 -3.34 4.79
C LEU A 430 -27.48 -2.40 5.29
N SER A 431 -28.72 -2.88 5.42
CA SER A 431 -29.83 -2.08 5.97
C SER A 431 -29.55 -1.61 7.40
N ALA A 432 -29.01 -2.48 8.25
CA ALA A 432 -28.67 -2.13 9.63
C ALA A 432 -27.50 -1.11 9.68
N TYR A 433 -26.53 -1.25 8.78
CA TYR A 433 -25.44 -0.30 8.62
C TYR A 433 -25.96 1.08 8.19
N ASP A 434 -26.86 1.14 7.22
CA ASP A 434 -27.44 2.39 6.74
C ASP A 434 -28.19 3.14 7.87
N GLU A 435 -28.94 2.42 8.72
CA GLU A 435 -29.58 3.00 9.91
C GLU A 435 -28.58 3.56 10.93
N VAL A 436 -27.41 2.92 11.09
CA VAL A 436 -26.32 3.44 11.92
C VAL A 436 -25.71 4.67 11.28
N MET A 437 -25.46 4.65 9.97
CA MET A 437 -24.88 5.77 9.24
C MET A 437 -25.75 7.02 9.26
N GLU A 438 -27.07 6.90 9.16
CA GLU A 438 -27.98 8.04 9.30
C GLU A 438 -27.80 8.76 10.65
N LYS A 439 -27.59 8.01 11.74
CA LYS A 439 -27.34 8.59 13.07
C LYS A 439 -25.96 9.27 13.14
N VAL A 440 -24.94 8.64 12.55
CA VAL A 440 -23.59 9.20 12.50
C VAL A 440 -23.59 10.50 11.68
N ASP A 441 -24.27 10.52 10.53
CA ASP A 441 -24.40 11.70 9.68
C ASP A 441 -25.15 12.82 10.39
N HIS A 442 -26.19 12.51 11.17
CA HIS A 442 -26.86 13.51 12.01
C HIS A 442 -25.88 14.16 13.00
N TYR A 443 -25.10 13.36 13.74
CA TYR A 443 -24.09 13.90 14.65
C TYR A 443 -22.98 14.67 13.92
N LYS A 444 -22.62 14.24 12.71
CA LYS A 444 -21.64 14.93 11.87
C LYS A 444 -22.15 16.33 11.50
N VAL A 445 -23.42 16.47 11.13
CA VAL A 445 -24.04 17.78 10.85
C VAL A 445 -24.02 18.67 12.09
N LEU A 446 -24.36 18.14 13.27
CA LEU A 446 -24.28 18.91 14.53
C LEU A 446 -22.84 19.37 14.81
N MET A 447 -21.85 18.52 14.55
CA MET A 447 -20.45 18.87 14.71
C MET A 447 -20.02 19.96 13.71
N ASP A 448 -20.37 19.81 12.44
CA ASP A 448 -20.01 20.74 11.37
C ASP A 448 -20.68 22.12 11.55
N ASN A 449 -21.87 22.16 12.16
CA ASN A 449 -22.57 23.40 12.55
C ASN A 449 -22.04 24.04 13.85
N GLY A 450 -21.14 23.37 14.57
CA GLY A 450 -20.63 23.83 15.87
C GLY A 450 -21.59 23.63 17.05
N GLU A 451 -22.67 22.86 16.86
CA GLU A 451 -23.64 22.48 17.90
C GLU A 451 -23.11 21.32 18.77
N MET A 452 -22.12 20.58 18.29
CA MET A 452 -21.45 19.47 18.97
C MET A 452 -19.93 19.62 18.84
N THR A 453 -19.18 19.31 19.90
CA THR A 453 -17.71 19.32 19.80
C THR A 453 -17.20 18.06 19.09
N ALA A 454 -16.01 18.12 18.48
CA ALA A 454 -15.40 16.93 17.88
C ALA A 454 -15.22 15.77 18.87
N ARG A 455 -14.96 16.07 20.16
CA ARG A 455 -14.83 15.05 21.21
C ARG A 455 -16.18 14.40 21.54
N ASP A 456 -17.23 15.20 21.63
CA ASP A 456 -18.58 14.69 21.87
C ASP A 456 -19.06 13.84 20.68
N PHE A 457 -18.76 14.28 19.45
CA PHE A 457 -19.01 13.48 18.23
C PHE A 457 -18.32 12.12 18.29
N ILE A 458 -17.00 12.09 18.56
CA ILE A 458 -16.24 10.84 18.69
C ILE A 458 -16.86 9.93 19.75
N SER A 459 -17.17 10.47 20.93
CA SER A 459 -17.78 9.70 22.01
C SER A 459 -19.17 9.16 21.64
N ALA A 460 -19.99 9.95 20.95
CA ALA A 460 -21.33 9.57 20.54
C ALA A 460 -21.29 8.46 19.47
N VAL A 461 -20.42 8.60 18.48
CA VAL A 461 -20.20 7.57 17.45
C VAL A 461 -19.63 6.29 18.07
N ALA A 462 -18.64 6.38 18.95
CA ALA A 462 -18.09 5.22 19.65
C ALA A 462 -19.16 4.47 20.47
N SER A 463 -20.08 5.20 21.11
CA SER A 463 -21.21 4.59 21.82
C SER A 463 -22.18 3.88 20.88
N ILE A 464 -22.45 4.43 19.68
CA ILE A 464 -23.30 3.76 18.68
C ILE A 464 -22.61 2.46 18.23
N LEU A 465 -21.35 2.56 17.83
CA LEU A 465 -20.57 1.43 17.30
C LEU A 465 -20.31 0.33 18.33
N GLY A 466 -20.23 0.66 19.62
CA GLY A 466 -20.10 -0.32 20.71
C GLY A 466 -21.43 -0.91 21.19
N SER A 467 -22.56 -0.37 20.72
CA SER A 467 -23.93 -0.85 21.05
C SER A 467 -24.60 -1.61 19.91
N ALA A 468 -24.04 -1.50 18.70
CA ALA A 468 -24.35 -2.29 17.51
C ALA A 468 -23.50 -3.57 17.51
#